data_AF-A0A7C5M6Y9-F1
#
_entry.id   AF-A0A7C5M6Y9-F1
#
_cell.length_a   1.000
_cell.length_b   1.000
_cell.length_c   1.000
_cell.angle_alpha   90.00
_cell.angle_beta   90.00
_cell.angle_gamma   90.00
#
_symmetry.space_group_name_H-M   'P 1'
#
loop_
_entity.id
_entity.type
_entity.pdbx_description
1 polymer ?
#
loop_
_entity_poly.entity_id
_entity_poly.type
_entity_poly.pdbx_seq_one_letter_code
_entity_poly.pdbx_strand_id
1 'polypeptide(L)'
;MSRKSFHRMFRTFAIFAIMFIVVFVPTIGKSDGDKVVIVVRVLDIRALSIDGEPYFKVEVTADGQDIGAGYHSMEHGSEIVPVWPVAYMSGIPYDRDQPINIKIRLFFRYSPLGIWKECDISKDGKGVDISYDVRSGEWTGEDYLNDGNGYGHTSGFEDGNYEENDCEIWFDIYQLRGGSSFLNPDRLTLWELVNVYNLDPYQNYAIVDNDGDGIPTSWEDKYGYDPLSYDDHKNLDPDNDGLDNVEEWMTSKWLSDPFSQDIFVEIDFMRMWNLNKMCSFPEKSKYLVWRAFAKHNITLHIDDGCMGGGG
;
A
#
# COMPACT_ATOMS: atom_id res chain seq x y z
N MET A 1 15.70 -21.15 -3.64
CA MET A 1 16.24 -21.15 -2.25
C MET A 1 16.42 -22.56 -1.70
N SER A 2 17.65 -22.92 -1.29
CA SER A 2 17.88 -24.12 -0.48
C SER A 2 17.24 -23.94 0.90
N ARG A 3 16.50 -24.97 1.38
CA ARG A 3 15.87 -25.08 2.72
C ARG A 3 16.71 -24.62 3.91
N LYS A 4 18.02 -24.38 3.73
CA LYS A 4 18.93 -23.85 4.75
C LYS A 4 18.85 -22.33 4.96
N SER A 5 18.34 -21.53 4.01
CA SER A 5 18.13 -20.08 4.22
C SER A 5 16.91 -19.83 5.10
N PHE A 6 15.84 -20.58 4.85
CA PHE A 6 14.57 -20.49 5.57
C PHE A 6 14.70 -20.86 7.06
N HIS A 7 15.59 -21.81 7.40
CA HIS A 7 15.88 -22.16 8.80
C HIS A 7 16.86 -21.23 9.51
N ARG A 8 17.56 -20.34 8.78
CA ARG A 8 18.41 -19.31 9.39
C ARG A 8 17.60 -18.03 9.71
N MET A 9 16.51 -17.81 8.98
CA MET A 9 15.48 -16.79 9.28
C MET A 9 14.79 -17.02 10.62
N PHE A 10 14.47 -18.27 10.99
CA PHE A 10 13.67 -18.54 12.19
C PHE A 10 14.44 -18.90 13.48
N ARG A 11 15.75 -19.13 13.43
CA ARG A 11 16.53 -19.59 14.60
C ARG A 11 17.33 -18.53 15.35
N THR A 12 17.42 -17.32 14.81
CA THR A 12 18.08 -16.19 15.50
C THR A 12 17.09 -15.09 15.92
N PHE A 13 15.79 -15.35 15.78
CA PHE A 13 14.71 -14.49 16.28
C PHE A 13 14.32 -14.80 17.73
N ALA A 14 14.95 -15.82 18.33
CA ALA A 14 14.81 -16.10 19.75
C ALA A 14 15.88 -15.31 20.53
N ILE A 15 15.45 -14.24 21.21
CA ILE A 15 15.94 -13.73 22.51
C ILE A 15 16.28 -12.22 22.58
N PHE A 16 16.35 -11.42 21.51
CA PHE A 16 16.75 -9.99 21.67
C PHE A 16 15.86 -8.87 21.10
N ALA A 17 14.61 -9.13 20.70
CA ALA A 17 13.71 -8.08 20.19
C ALA A 17 12.28 -8.14 20.77
N ILE A 18 12.13 -8.44 22.07
CA ILE A 18 10.81 -8.37 22.76
C ILE A 18 10.76 -7.23 23.78
N MET A 19 11.86 -6.50 24.02
CA MET A 19 11.95 -5.60 25.18
C MET A 19 12.22 -4.13 24.88
N PHE A 20 12.00 -3.62 23.67
CA PHE A 20 11.98 -2.17 23.40
C PHE A 20 11.28 -1.90 22.05
N ILE A 21 9.94 -1.92 22.07
CA ILE A 21 8.93 -1.14 21.31
C ILE A 21 7.58 -1.78 21.67
N VAL A 22 7.24 -1.72 22.96
CA VAL A 22 5.84 -1.73 23.44
C VAL A 22 5.57 -0.36 24.05
N VAL A 23 6.18 0.67 23.46
CA VAL A 23 6.07 2.05 23.91
C VAL A 23 5.16 2.74 22.91
N PHE A 24 3.86 2.73 23.24
CA PHE A 24 2.82 3.58 22.69
C PHE A 24 2.57 3.51 21.18
N VAL A 25 2.15 2.34 20.67
CA VAL A 25 0.90 2.40 19.90
C VAL A 25 -0.18 2.30 20.97
N PRO A 26 -0.81 3.41 21.36
CA PRO A 26 -1.86 3.32 22.34
C PRO A 26 -2.91 2.35 21.76
N THR A 27 -3.56 1.57 22.63
CA THR A 27 -4.73 0.75 22.30
C THR A 27 -5.93 1.65 21.93
N ILE A 28 -5.71 2.67 21.12
CA ILE A 28 -6.66 3.70 20.68
C ILE A 28 -7.05 3.31 19.25
N GLY A 29 -8.13 2.55 19.19
CA GLY A 29 -8.87 2.26 17.97
C GLY A 29 -10.37 2.17 18.27
N LYS A 30 -10.82 2.79 19.37
CA LYS A 30 -12.23 3.00 19.60
C LYS A 30 -12.50 4.45 19.24
N SER A 31 -13.16 4.68 18.11
CA SER A 31 -13.80 5.95 17.87
C SER A 31 -14.74 6.21 19.05
N ASP A 32 -14.49 7.27 19.82
CA ASP A 32 -15.60 7.88 20.55
C ASP A 32 -16.65 8.25 19.48
N GLY A 33 -17.95 8.07 19.71
CA GLY A 33 -18.97 8.07 18.63
C GLY A 33 -18.95 9.24 17.64
N ASP A 34 -18.26 10.34 17.96
CA ASP A 34 -18.12 11.54 17.13
C ASP A 34 -16.67 11.81 16.65
N LYS A 35 -15.70 10.96 16.96
CA LYS A 35 -14.28 11.15 16.61
C LYS A 35 -13.62 9.87 16.11
N VAL A 36 -12.82 9.99 15.07
CA VAL A 36 -12.09 8.89 14.43
C VAL A 36 -10.59 9.01 14.60
N VAL A 37 -9.91 7.89 14.36
CA VAL A 37 -8.46 7.83 14.18
C VAL A 37 -8.20 7.66 12.70
N ILE A 38 -7.41 8.55 12.10
CA ILE A 38 -6.96 8.42 10.72
C ILE A 38 -5.58 7.80 10.73
N VAL A 39 -5.37 6.83 9.85
CA VAL A 39 -4.14 6.08 9.69
C VAL A 39 -3.54 6.37 8.33
N VAL A 40 -2.22 6.52 8.26
CA VAL A 40 -1.48 6.46 7.01
C VAL A 40 -0.62 5.20 7.02
N ARG A 41 -0.90 4.29 6.08
CA ARG A 41 -0.16 3.05 5.91
C ARG A 41 0.55 3.07 4.57
N VAL A 42 1.86 2.84 4.59
CA VAL A 42 2.61 2.51 3.37
C VAL A 42 2.57 0.99 3.22
N LEU A 43 2.08 0.53 2.07
CA LEU A 43 1.86 -0.86 1.72
C LEU A 43 3.12 -1.47 1.12
N ASP A 44 3.80 -0.74 0.24
CA ASP A 44 5.06 -1.15 -0.37
C ASP A 44 5.92 0.07 -0.72
N ILE A 45 7.23 -0.13 -0.78
CA ILE A 45 8.24 0.84 -1.18
C ILE A 45 9.20 0.14 -2.12
N ARG A 46 9.31 0.62 -3.35
CA ARG A 46 10.28 0.11 -4.32
C ARG A 46 11.27 1.20 -4.73
N ALA A 47 12.54 0.86 -4.72
CA ALA A 47 13.57 1.65 -5.38
C ALA A 47 13.39 1.56 -6.91
N LEU A 48 13.69 2.63 -7.63
CA LEU A 48 13.63 2.64 -9.09
C LEU A 48 14.96 3.00 -9.72
N SER A 49 15.58 4.10 -9.31
CA SER A 49 16.92 4.50 -9.79
C SER A 49 17.98 4.45 -8.68
N ILE A 50 17.58 4.04 -7.47
CA ILE A 50 18.48 3.76 -6.35
C ILE A 50 19.02 2.33 -6.45
N ASP A 51 20.26 2.17 -6.89
CA ASP A 51 20.90 0.87 -6.94
C ASP A 51 21.35 0.38 -5.54
N GLY A 52 21.32 -0.94 -5.34
CA GLY A 52 21.79 -1.60 -4.12
C GLY A 52 20.66 -1.97 -3.16
N GLU A 53 21.02 -2.17 -1.89
CA GLU A 53 20.08 -2.56 -0.83
C GLU A 53 19.99 -1.41 0.20
N PRO A 54 19.16 -0.38 -0.05
CA PRO A 54 18.97 0.72 0.88
C PRO A 54 18.08 0.34 2.08
N TYR A 55 18.23 1.10 3.17
CA TYR A 55 17.22 1.25 4.21
C TYR A 55 16.34 2.44 3.88
N PHE A 56 15.07 2.39 4.27
CA PHE A 56 14.10 3.48 4.08
C PHE A 56 13.62 4.08 5.40
N LYS A 57 13.21 5.35 5.33
CA LYS A 57 12.50 6.08 6.39
C LYS A 57 11.36 6.84 5.74
N VAL A 58 10.21 6.84 6.40
CA VAL A 58 9.04 7.62 5.98
C VAL A 58 8.77 8.71 7.00
N GLU A 59 8.57 9.93 6.52
CA GLU A 59 8.10 11.07 7.31
C GLU A 59 6.72 11.48 6.79
N VAL A 60 5.79 11.75 7.71
CA VAL A 60 4.43 12.16 7.35
C VAL A 60 4.03 13.38 8.17
N THR A 61 3.53 14.41 7.51
CA THR A 61 2.96 15.59 8.16
C THR A 61 1.50 15.75 7.80
N ALA A 62 0.68 16.25 8.73
CA ALA A 62 -0.70 16.65 8.49
C ALA A 62 -0.90 18.12 8.89
N ASP A 63 -1.44 18.94 7.99
CA ASP A 63 -1.60 20.39 8.14
C ASP A 63 -0.29 21.07 8.60
N GLY A 64 0.85 20.57 8.12
CA GLY A 64 2.20 21.04 8.44
C GLY A 64 2.78 20.55 9.78
N GLN A 65 2.04 19.75 10.55
CA GLN A 65 2.52 19.15 11.80
C GLN A 65 3.00 17.71 11.56
N ASP A 66 4.15 17.34 12.12
CA ASP A 66 4.64 15.95 12.11
C ASP A 66 3.71 15.02 12.90
N ILE A 67 3.24 13.96 12.23
CA ILE A 67 2.37 12.92 12.77
C ILE A 67 2.99 11.52 12.62
N GLY A 68 4.25 11.45 12.17
CA GLY A 68 4.95 10.20 11.91
C GLY A 68 5.15 9.38 13.18
N ALA A 69 5.01 8.06 13.05
CA ALA A 69 5.38 7.09 14.07
C ALA A 69 6.90 6.80 14.10
N GLY A 70 7.70 7.53 13.31
CA GLY A 70 9.14 7.35 13.20
C GLY A 70 9.55 6.06 12.49
N TYR A 71 8.84 5.70 11.41
CA TYR A 71 9.12 4.46 10.67
C TYR A 71 10.51 4.48 10.04
N HIS A 72 11.34 3.51 10.43
CA HIS A 72 12.60 3.16 9.80
C HIS A 72 12.59 1.67 9.43
N SER A 73 12.94 1.33 8.20
CA SER A 73 13.05 -0.08 7.81
C SER A 73 14.15 -0.77 8.63
N MET A 74 13.84 -1.96 9.17
CA MET A 74 14.84 -2.82 9.82
C MET A 74 15.61 -3.64 8.78
N GLU A 75 14.94 -3.92 7.66
CA GLU A 75 15.48 -4.64 6.51
C GLU A 75 15.98 -3.65 5.46
N HIS A 76 16.90 -4.13 4.62
CA HIS A 76 17.47 -3.39 3.50
C HIS A 76 17.24 -4.16 2.22
N GLY A 77 16.91 -3.45 1.15
CA GLY A 77 16.50 -4.08 -0.10
C GLY A 77 15.98 -3.05 -1.09
N SER A 78 15.87 -3.45 -2.36
CA SER A 78 15.28 -2.61 -3.40
C SER A 78 13.74 -2.58 -3.34
N GLU A 79 13.13 -3.43 -2.53
CA GLU A 79 11.70 -3.47 -2.22
C GLU A 79 11.56 -3.73 -0.71
N ILE A 80 10.68 -2.98 -0.04
CA ILE A 80 10.43 -3.08 1.40
C ILE A 80 8.93 -2.91 1.64
N VAL A 81 8.34 -3.90 2.30
CA VAL A 81 6.92 -3.91 2.69
C VAL A 81 6.78 -3.52 4.16
N PRO A 82 6.34 -2.29 4.50
CA PRO A 82 6.12 -1.91 5.90
C PRO A 82 4.97 -2.71 6.51
N VAL A 83 5.25 -3.41 7.61
CA VAL A 83 4.22 -4.17 8.35
C VAL A 83 3.33 -3.26 9.19
N TRP A 84 3.91 -2.18 9.73
CA TRP A 84 3.23 -1.24 10.60
C TRP A 84 2.99 0.08 9.89
N PRO A 85 1.98 0.85 10.32
CA PRO A 85 1.76 2.23 9.90
C PRO A 85 2.98 3.09 10.00
N VAL A 86 2.98 4.09 9.15
CA VAL A 86 3.98 5.15 9.20
C VAL A 86 3.48 6.36 9.97
N ALA A 87 2.16 6.57 10.10
CA ALA A 87 1.59 7.68 10.85
C ALA A 87 0.14 7.42 11.30
N TYR A 88 -0.31 8.20 12.28
CA TYR A 88 -1.71 8.23 12.72
C TYR A 88 -2.07 9.58 13.35
N MET A 89 -3.35 9.93 13.28
CA MET A 89 -3.94 11.09 13.95
C MET A 89 -5.18 10.66 14.72
N SER A 90 -5.36 11.16 15.93
CA SER A 90 -6.51 10.80 16.77
C SER A 90 -7.35 12.02 17.14
N GLY A 91 -8.62 11.78 17.43
CA GLY A 91 -9.53 12.81 17.90
C GLY A 91 -10.07 13.72 16.80
N ILE A 92 -10.03 13.26 15.54
CA ILE A 92 -10.55 13.98 14.38
C ILE A 92 -12.07 13.81 14.33
N PRO A 93 -12.88 14.88 14.26
CA PRO A 93 -14.32 14.74 14.08
C PRO A 93 -14.65 14.00 12.78
N TYR A 94 -15.52 12.98 12.83
CA TYR A 94 -15.86 12.16 11.66
C TYR A 94 -16.65 12.94 10.59
N ASP A 95 -17.33 14.00 11.01
CA ASP A 95 -18.14 14.89 10.19
C ASP A 95 -17.37 16.15 9.75
N ARG A 96 -16.04 16.17 9.90
CA ARG A 96 -15.19 17.31 9.56
C ARG A 96 -15.31 17.66 8.07
N ASP A 97 -15.77 18.89 7.79
CA ASP A 97 -15.91 19.44 6.43
C ASP A 97 -14.58 19.80 5.76
N GLN A 98 -13.57 20.20 6.54
CA GLN A 98 -12.30 20.66 5.99
C GLN A 98 -11.37 19.47 5.75
N PRO A 99 -10.85 19.30 4.53
CA PRO A 99 -9.84 18.28 4.29
C PRO A 99 -8.61 18.46 5.19
N ILE A 100 -7.84 17.39 5.32
CA ILE A 100 -6.54 17.38 6.01
C ILE A 100 -5.47 17.28 4.94
N ASN A 101 -4.54 18.24 4.93
CA ASN A 101 -3.42 18.19 3.99
C ASN A 101 -2.36 17.25 4.53
N ILE A 102 -2.19 16.09 3.91
CA ILE A 102 -1.21 15.08 4.29
C ILE A 102 -0.05 15.16 3.29
N LYS A 103 1.17 15.21 3.82
CA LYS A 103 2.40 15.12 3.03
C LYS A 103 3.21 13.90 3.44
N ILE A 104 3.57 13.05 2.47
CA ILE A 104 4.42 11.87 2.67
C ILE A 104 5.78 12.13 2.03
N ARG A 105 6.86 11.87 2.77
CA ARG A 105 8.24 11.99 2.27
C ARG A 105 9.01 10.71 2.55
N LEU A 106 9.78 10.28 1.56
CA LEU A 106 10.59 9.08 1.63
C LEU A 106 12.08 9.43 1.64
N PHE A 107 12.84 8.72 2.46
CA PHE A 107 14.29 8.87 2.54
C PHE A 107 14.97 7.51 2.51
N PHE A 108 16.18 7.47 1.98
CA PHE A 108 17.00 6.27 1.96
C PHE A 108 18.41 6.49 2.51
N ARG A 109 19.07 5.39 2.88
CA ARG A 109 20.51 5.32 3.22
C ARG A 109 21.06 3.92 3.02
N TYR A 110 22.36 3.79 2.76
CA TYR A 110 23.01 2.47 2.59
C TYR A 110 23.59 1.86 3.87
N SER A 111 23.61 2.61 4.97
CA SER A 111 24.23 2.15 6.22
C SER A 111 23.44 2.66 7.41
N PRO A 112 23.34 1.89 8.51
CA PRO A 112 22.67 2.32 9.74
C PRO A 112 23.24 3.62 10.36
N LEU A 113 24.48 3.99 10.01
CA LEU A 113 25.14 5.24 10.44
C LEU A 113 25.29 6.26 9.30
N GLY A 114 24.70 5.98 8.13
CA GLY A 114 24.73 6.85 6.97
C GLY A 114 23.80 8.05 7.06
N ILE A 115 24.00 9.01 6.16
CA ILE A 115 23.16 10.20 6.01
C ILE A 115 21.91 9.82 5.22
N TRP A 116 20.75 10.28 5.68
CA TRP A 116 19.49 10.17 4.95
C TRP A 116 19.50 11.09 3.73
N LYS A 117 19.19 10.52 2.57
CA LYS A 117 18.94 11.24 1.33
C LYS A 117 17.47 11.15 1.00
N GLU A 118 16.90 12.23 0.51
CA GLU A 118 15.50 12.26 0.07
C GLU A 118 15.36 11.50 -1.24
N CYS A 119 14.35 10.63 -1.28
CA CYS A 119 13.92 9.96 -2.50
C CYS A 119 13.06 10.91 -3.33
N ASP A 120 12.89 10.59 -4.60
CA ASP A 120 11.82 11.14 -5.42
C ASP A 120 10.68 10.13 -5.52
N ILE A 121 9.45 10.56 -5.25
CA ILE A 121 8.24 9.72 -5.26
C ILE A 121 7.04 10.47 -5.85
N SER A 122 7.30 11.53 -6.63
CA SER A 122 6.27 12.49 -7.05
C SER A 122 6.59 13.04 -8.43
N LYS A 123 5.54 13.34 -9.19
CA LYS A 123 5.62 14.07 -10.45
C LYS A 123 6.05 15.53 -10.30
N ASP A 124 5.63 16.19 -9.21
CA ASP A 124 5.72 17.64 -9.03
C ASP A 124 6.43 18.00 -7.70
N GLY A 125 7.58 17.40 -7.45
CA GLY A 125 8.33 17.67 -6.22
C GLY A 125 9.28 16.55 -5.87
N LYS A 126 9.21 16.08 -4.63
CA LYS A 126 9.93 14.89 -4.12
C LYS A 126 9.10 14.04 -3.19
N GLY A 127 7.92 14.51 -2.81
CA GLY A 127 7.09 13.92 -1.79
C GLY A 127 5.65 14.22 -2.12
N VAL A 128 4.78 13.32 -1.70
CA VAL A 128 3.38 13.29 -2.09
C VAL A 128 2.60 14.27 -1.23
N ASP A 129 1.97 15.27 -1.85
CA ASP A 129 1.04 16.19 -1.21
C ASP A 129 -0.40 15.85 -1.61
N ILE A 130 -1.23 15.48 -0.64
CA ILE A 130 -2.65 15.13 -0.83
C ILE A 130 -3.56 15.82 0.18
N SER A 131 -4.80 16.00 -0.23
CA SER A 131 -5.89 16.59 0.54
C SER A 131 -6.92 15.48 0.85
N TYR A 132 -6.85 14.95 2.07
CA TYR A 132 -7.71 13.86 2.56
C TYR A 132 -9.05 14.39 3.07
N ASP A 133 -10.14 13.92 2.47
CA ASP A 133 -11.50 14.24 2.88
C ASP A 133 -11.97 13.27 3.98
N VAL A 134 -12.36 13.80 5.13
CA VAL A 134 -12.69 12.98 6.30
C VAL A 134 -14.07 12.30 6.18
N ARG A 135 -14.96 12.80 5.33
CA ARG A 135 -16.30 12.25 5.21
C ARG A 135 -16.42 11.13 4.21
N SER A 136 -15.61 11.18 3.16
CA SER A 136 -15.51 10.12 2.15
C SER A 136 -14.33 9.19 2.41
N GLY A 137 -13.32 9.64 3.15
CA GLY A 137 -12.08 8.86 3.28
C GLY A 137 -11.24 8.84 2.00
N GLU A 138 -11.68 9.55 0.97
CA GLU A 138 -10.97 9.73 -0.28
C GLU A 138 -10.01 10.92 -0.21
N TRP A 139 -9.09 11.00 -1.18
CA TRP A 139 -8.18 12.12 -1.29
C TRP A 139 -8.00 12.58 -2.74
N THR A 140 -7.44 13.79 -2.86
CA THR A 140 -7.04 14.41 -4.12
C THR A 140 -5.66 15.04 -3.95
N GLY A 141 -4.99 15.40 -5.04
CA GLY A 141 -3.69 16.06 -4.98
C GLY A 141 -2.76 15.49 -6.04
N GLU A 142 -1.56 15.09 -5.62
CA GLU A 142 -0.62 14.37 -6.49
C GLU A 142 -1.06 12.94 -6.82
N ASP A 143 -1.85 12.33 -5.94
CA ASP A 143 -2.57 11.08 -6.18
C ASP A 143 -4.08 11.36 -5.99
N TYR A 144 -4.91 10.72 -6.81
CA TYR A 144 -6.36 10.81 -6.74
C TYR A 144 -7.02 9.61 -7.41
N LEU A 145 -8.26 9.30 -7.04
CA LEU A 145 -8.99 8.20 -7.66
C LEU A 145 -9.03 8.34 -9.19
N ASN A 146 -8.61 7.28 -9.91
CA ASN A 146 -8.59 7.21 -11.38
C ASN A 146 -7.59 8.19 -12.04
N ASP A 147 -6.41 8.38 -11.43
CA ASP A 147 -5.27 9.14 -11.96
C ASP A 147 -4.37 8.36 -12.94
N GLY A 148 -4.60 7.06 -13.07
CA GLY A 148 -4.07 6.18 -14.11
C GLY A 148 -2.73 5.52 -13.79
N ASN A 149 -2.09 5.86 -12.66
CA ASN A 149 -0.99 5.11 -12.03
C ASN A 149 -1.48 4.20 -10.89
N GLY A 150 -2.73 4.36 -10.48
CA GLY A 150 -3.39 3.52 -9.49
C GLY A 150 -3.59 4.30 -8.21
N TYR A 151 -4.72 4.08 -7.56
CA TYR A 151 -5.12 4.88 -6.43
C TYR A 151 -4.38 4.48 -5.14
N GLY A 152 -3.69 5.47 -4.56
CA GLY A 152 -2.74 5.24 -3.48
C GLY A 152 -1.40 4.73 -3.98
N HIS A 153 -1.00 5.10 -5.19
CA HIS A 153 0.30 4.77 -5.78
C HIS A 153 0.93 6.03 -6.38
N THR A 154 2.21 6.26 -6.05
CA THR A 154 2.98 7.33 -6.69
C THR A 154 4.39 6.88 -7.01
N SER A 155 4.96 7.47 -8.04
CA SER A 155 6.29 7.14 -8.55
C SER A 155 7.09 8.38 -8.91
N GLY A 156 8.38 8.38 -8.54
CA GLY A 156 9.34 9.39 -9.00
C GLY A 156 9.55 9.37 -10.53
N PHE A 157 9.18 8.28 -11.21
CA PHE A 157 9.26 8.22 -12.67
C PHE A 157 8.18 9.03 -13.41
N GLU A 158 7.16 9.54 -12.72
CA GLU A 158 6.06 10.29 -13.30
C GLU A 158 6.47 11.66 -13.85
N ASP A 159 7.57 12.24 -13.35
CA ASP A 159 8.13 13.49 -13.85
C ASP A 159 8.93 13.31 -15.16
N GLY A 160 9.20 12.05 -15.54
CA GLY A 160 9.99 11.66 -16.71
C GLY A 160 11.51 11.70 -16.53
N ASN A 161 12.00 11.98 -15.32
CA ASN A 161 13.41 12.06 -14.97
C ASN A 161 13.88 10.83 -14.19
N TYR A 162 14.36 9.83 -14.93
CA TYR A 162 14.76 8.54 -14.37
C TYR A 162 16.14 8.50 -13.69
N GLU A 163 16.75 9.65 -13.41
CA GLU A 163 18.09 9.80 -12.83
C GLU A 163 18.07 10.56 -11.49
N GLU A 164 16.90 10.75 -10.89
CA GLU A 164 16.75 11.29 -9.53
C GLU A 164 16.83 10.12 -8.53
N ASN A 165 16.74 10.28 -7.21
CA ASN A 165 16.73 9.10 -6.31
C ASN A 165 15.33 8.47 -6.31
N ASP A 166 14.87 8.01 -7.47
CA ASP A 166 13.48 7.61 -7.71
C ASP A 166 13.13 6.35 -6.93
N CYS A 167 11.95 6.44 -6.36
CA CYS A 167 11.23 5.39 -5.70
C CYS A 167 9.77 5.45 -6.14
N GLU A 168 9.07 4.36 -5.92
CA GLU A 168 7.62 4.30 -5.97
C GLU A 168 7.11 3.76 -4.64
N ILE A 169 5.92 4.22 -4.25
CA ILE A 169 5.27 3.81 -3.02
C ILE A 169 3.81 3.48 -3.28
N TRP A 170 3.33 2.45 -2.60
CA TRP A 170 1.90 2.21 -2.45
C TRP A 170 1.50 2.55 -1.03
N PHE A 171 0.37 3.21 -0.85
CA PHE A 171 -0.14 3.61 0.45
C PHE A 171 -1.66 3.58 0.48
N ASP A 172 -2.21 3.60 1.70
CA ASP A 172 -3.63 3.77 1.94
C ASP A 172 -3.85 4.62 3.19
N ILE A 173 -4.95 5.36 3.20
CA ILE A 173 -5.34 6.25 4.28
C ILE A 173 -6.78 5.93 4.65
N TYR A 174 -6.97 5.50 5.89
CA TYR A 174 -8.26 4.98 6.34
C TYR A 174 -8.55 5.34 7.77
N GLN A 175 -9.83 5.24 8.11
CA GLN A 175 -10.32 5.49 9.46
C GLN A 175 -10.42 4.19 10.24
N LEU A 176 -9.94 4.20 11.47
CA LEU A 176 -10.23 3.11 12.40
C LEU A 176 -11.61 3.33 13.03
N ARG A 177 -12.51 2.39 12.75
CA ARG A 177 -13.81 2.26 13.41
C ARG A 177 -13.82 1.09 14.39
N GLY A 178 -14.77 1.12 15.32
CA GLY A 178 -14.99 0.01 16.25
C GLY A 178 -15.34 -1.28 15.51
N GLY A 179 -14.52 -2.33 15.69
CA GLY A 179 -14.71 -3.62 15.02
C GLY A 179 -13.74 -3.88 13.85
N SER A 180 -13.01 -2.86 13.39
CA SER A 180 -12.05 -2.98 12.30
C SER A 180 -10.63 -3.25 12.81
N SER A 181 -9.90 -4.12 12.09
CA SER A 181 -8.49 -4.37 12.37
C SER A 181 -7.67 -3.18 11.89
N PHE A 182 -6.62 -2.87 12.64
CA PHE A 182 -5.62 -1.92 12.20
C PHE A 182 -5.04 -2.32 10.83
N LEU A 183 -4.71 -3.60 10.65
CA LEU A 183 -3.96 -4.06 9.47
C LEU A 183 -4.87 -4.30 8.25
N ASN A 184 -6.13 -4.64 8.49
CA ASN A 184 -7.13 -4.97 7.47
C ASN A 184 -8.46 -4.28 7.82
N PRO A 185 -8.57 -2.96 7.64
CA PRO A 185 -9.83 -2.23 7.76
C PRO A 185 -10.70 -2.49 6.52
N ASP A 186 -11.98 -2.12 6.58
CA ASP A 186 -12.90 -2.09 5.43
C ASP A 186 -12.97 -0.70 4.77
N ARG A 187 -12.10 0.23 5.17
CA ARG A 187 -11.89 1.59 4.64
C ARG A 187 -13.07 2.57 4.73
N LEU A 188 -14.32 2.09 4.67
CA LEU A 188 -15.56 2.86 4.83
C LEU A 188 -15.52 3.76 6.07
N THR A 189 -15.81 5.04 5.87
CA THR A 189 -15.84 6.02 6.96
C THR A 189 -17.11 5.91 7.79
N LEU A 190 -17.06 6.48 9.00
CA LEU A 190 -18.27 6.55 9.84
C LEU A 190 -19.35 7.45 9.20
N TRP A 191 -18.94 8.48 8.46
CA TRP A 191 -19.87 9.39 7.82
C TRP A 191 -20.65 8.69 6.70
N GLU A 192 -19.98 7.94 5.84
CA GLU A 192 -20.61 7.18 4.76
C GLU A 192 -21.63 6.18 5.27
N LEU A 193 -21.23 5.35 6.23
CA LEU A 193 -22.11 4.33 6.79
C LEU A 193 -23.39 4.93 7.36
N VAL A 194 -23.30 6.04 8.09
CA VAL A 194 -24.47 6.62 8.77
C VAL A 194 -25.29 7.53 7.85
N ASN A 195 -24.65 8.31 6.98
CA ASN A 195 -25.29 9.42 6.26
C ASN A 195 -25.44 9.19 4.76
N VAL A 196 -24.62 8.32 4.16
CA VAL A 196 -24.65 8.04 2.72
C VAL A 196 -25.37 6.72 2.46
N TYR A 197 -24.89 5.63 3.04
CA TYR A 197 -25.36 4.28 2.75
C TYR A 197 -26.43 3.78 3.74
N ASN A 198 -26.55 4.40 4.92
CA ASN A 198 -27.46 3.96 5.99
C ASN A 198 -27.22 2.48 6.38
N LEU A 199 -25.95 2.14 6.56
CA LEU A 199 -25.39 0.84 6.94
C LEU A 199 -24.99 0.80 8.43
N ASP A 200 -24.77 -0.40 8.98
CA ASP A 200 -24.40 -0.58 10.38
C ASP A 200 -22.93 -0.17 10.62
N PRO A 201 -22.65 0.90 11.40
CA PRO A 201 -21.27 1.35 11.64
C PRO A 201 -20.42 0.40 12.49
N TYR A 202 -20.98 -0.71 12.98
CA TYR A 202 -20.25 -1.76 13.73
C TYR A 202 -19.99 -3.01 12.91
N GLN A 203 -20.52 -3.10 11.70
CA GLN A 203 -20.22 -4.17 10.76
C GLN A 203 -18.92 -3.87 10.01
N ASN A 204 -18.19 -4.95 9.68
CA ASN A 204 -17.05 -4.89 8.80
C ASN A 204 -17.49 -5.34 7.40
N TYR A 205 -17.27 -4.48 6.41
CA TYR A 205 -17.74 -4.64 5.03
C TYR A 205 -16.65 -5.13 4.06
N ALA A 206 -15.49 -5.56 4.56
CA ALA A 206 -14.36 -6.02 3.75
C ALA A 206 -14.66 -7.22 2.82
N ILE A 207 -15.73 -7.96 3.12
CA ILE A 207 -16.18 -9.15 2.38
C ILE A 207 -17.70 -9.21 2.20
N VAL A 208 -18.40 -8.12 2.56
CA VAL A 208 -19.86 -8.05 2.48
C VAL A 208 -20.19 -7.48 1.13
N ASP A 209 -21.06 -8.16 0.39
CA ASP A 209 -21.59 -7.74 -0.90
C ASP A 209 -23.07 -7.40 -0.66
N ASN A 210 -23.40 -6.11 -0.71
CA ASN A 210 -24.66 -5.59 -0.23
C ASN A 210 -25.77 -5.62 -1.29
N ASP A 211 -25.40 -5.51 -2.57
CA ASP A 211 -26.31 -5.48 -3.71
C ASP A 211 -26.31 -6.79 -4.52
N GLY A 212 -25.35 -7.67 -4.26
CA GLY A 212 -25.28 -9.04 -4.76
C GLY A 212 -24.64 -9.15 -6.15
N ASP A 213 -23.76 -8.23 -6.51
CA ASP A 213 -23.10 -8.22 -7.82
C ASP A 213 -21.78 -9.00 -7.90
N GLY A 214 -21.30 -9.47 -6.74
CA GLY A 214 -20.11 -10.30 -6.61
C GLY A 214 -18.87 -9.56 -6.12
N ILE A 215 -18.94 -8.25 -5.88
CA ILE A 215 -17.86 -7.45 -5.30
C ILE A 215 -18.20 -7.02 -3.86
N PRO A 216 -17.23 -6.95 -2.94
CA PRO A 216 -17.50 -6.40 -1.62
C PRO A 216 -17.68 -4.88 -1.60
N THR A 217 -18.62 -4.43 -0.78
CA THR A 217 -18.97 -3.03 -0.51
C THR A 217 -17.77 -2.13 -0.24
N SER A 218 -16.77 -2.61 0.52
CA SER A 218 -15.56 -1.82 0.79
C SER A 218 -14.67 -1.58 -0.43
N TRP A 219 -14.67 -2.53 -1.36
CA TRP A 219 -13.87 -2.43 -2.59
C TRP A 219 -14.56 -1.47 -3.56
N GLU A 220 -15.89 -1.60 -3.70
CA GLU A 220 -16.71 -0.69 -4.51
C GLU A 220 -16.54 0.77 -4.04
N ASP A 221 -16.70 1.00 -2.74
CA ASP A 221 -16.53 2.32 -2.10
C ASP A 221 -15.15 2.91 -2.40
N LYS A 222 -14.07 2.12 -2.22
CA LYS A 222 -12.69 2.54 -2.50
C LYS A 222 -12.50 3.00 -3.94
N TYR A 223 -13.15 2.34 -4.89
CA TYR A 223 -12.95 2.58 -6.32
C TYR A 223 -14.06 3.43 -6.95
N GLY A 224 -14.92 4.05 -6.12
CA GLY A 224 -15.93 5.00 -6.56
C GLY A 224 -17.16 4.39 -7.24
N TYR A 225 -17.39 3.09 -7.05
CA TYR A 225 -18.65 2.43 -7.39
C TYR A 225 -19.69 2.68 -6.27
N ASP A 226 -21.00 2.58 -6.57
CA ASP A 226 -22.06 2.73 -5.57
C ASP A 226 -22.33 1.37 -4.90
N PRO A 227 -21.92 1.15 -3.64
CA PRO A 227 -21.95 -0.18 -3.00
C PRO A 227 -23.34 -0.78 -2.74
N LEU A 228 -24.39 -0.04 -3.11
CA LEU A 228 -25.79 -0.44 -2.97
C LEU A 228 -26.51 -0.56 -4.32
N SER A 229 -25.78 -0.48 -5.43
CA SER A 229 -26.31 -0.48 -6.78
C SER A 229 -25.53 -1.39 -7.71
N TYR A 230 -26.15 -2.52 -8.05
CA TYR A 230 -25.58 -3.54 -8.93
C TYR A 230 -24.85 -2.98 -10.16
N ASP A 231 -23.59 -3.37 -10.31
CA ASP A 231 -22.76 -3.15 -11.49
C ASP A 231 -22.35 -4.50 -12.14
N ASP A 232 -22.18 -4.51 -13.46
CA ASP A 232 -21.74 -5.72 -14.18
C ASP A 232 -20.21 -5.88 -14.11
N HIS A 233 -19.67 -5.96 -12.89
CA HIS A 233 -18.22 -5.98 -12.63
C HIS A 233 -17.46 -7.05 -13.43
N LYS A 234 -18.12 -8.15 -13.81
CA LYS A 234 -17.49 -9.21 -14.62
C LYS A 234 -17.21 -8.80 -16.07
N ASN A 235 -17.79 -7.70 -16.54
CA ASN A 235 -17.56 -7.17 -17.89
C ASN A 235 -16.98 -5.74 -17.87
N LEU A 236 -16.53 -5.27 -16.70
CA LEU A 236 -15.88 -3.97 -16.53
C LEU A 236 -14.37 -4.17 -16.41
N ASP A 237 -13.65 -3.64 -17.40
CA ASP A 237 -12.18 -3.57 -17.48
C ASP A 237 -11.84 -2.11 -17.89
N PRO A 238 -11.85 -1.17 -16.93
CA PRO A 238 -11.73 0.26 -17.23
C PRO A 238 -10.38 0.67 -17.84
N ASP A 239 -9.29 0.03 -17.43
CA ASP A 239 -7.91 0.34 -17.81
C ASP A 239 -7.40 -0.51 -19.00
N ASN A 240 -8.17 -1.53 -19.40
CA ASN A 240 -7.96 -2.38 -20.57
C ASN A 240 -6.68 -3.21 -20.49
N ASP A 241 -6.31 -3.69 -19.29
CA ASP A 241 -5.18 -4.60 -19.09
C ASP A 241 -5.57 -6.09 -19.24
N GLY A 242 -6.88 -6.36 -19.31
CA GLY A 242 -7.46 -7.67 -19.48
C GLY A 242 -7.93 -8.34 -18.18
N LEU A 243 -7.92 -7.63 -17.05
CA LEU A 243 -8.55 -8.02 -15.79
C LEU A 243 -9.90 -7.31 -15.66
N ASP A 244 -10.94 -8.07 -15.36
CA ASP A 244 -12.21 -7.45 -14.97
C ASP A 244 -12.22 -7.08 -13.48
N ASN A 245 -13.15 -6.22 -13.06
CA ASN A 245 -13.25 -5.77 -11.66
C ASN A 245 -13.36 -6.93 -10.64
N VAL A 246 -13.90 -8.09 -11.03
CA VAL A 246 -13.95 -9.28 -10.15
C VAL A 246 -12.55 -9.86 -9.95
N GLU A 247 -11.78 -9.93 -11.02
CA GLU A 247 -10.38 -10.37 -10.99
C GLU A 247 -9.52 -9.38 -10.21
N GLU A 248 -9.69 -8.08 -10.45
CA GLU A 248 -9.07 -6.99 -9.69
C GLU A 248 -9.31 -7.09 -8.19
N TRP A 249 -10.56 -7.34 -7.78
CA TRP A 249 -10.86 -7.58 -6.38
C TRP A 249 -10.13 -8.80 -5.82
N MET A 250 -10.09 -9.92 -6.57
CA MET A 250 -9.38 -11.13 -6.15
C MET A 250 -7.86 -10.91 -6.03
N THR A 251 -7.31 -10.01 -6.83
CA THR A 251 -5.88 -9.67 -6.86
C THR A 251 -5.50 -8.46 -6.00
N SER A 252 -6.47 -7.72 -5.45
CA SER A 252 -6.25 -6.50 -4.65
C SER A 252 -5.28 -6.64 -3.48
N LYS A 253 -5.12 -7.85 -2.92
CA LYS A 253 -4.12 -8.10 -1.85
C LYS A 253 -2.67 -7.94 -2.33
N TRP A 254 -2.46 -7.92 -3.65
CA TRP A 254 -1.21 -7.62 -4.32
C TRP A 254 -1.20 -6.22 -4.93
N LEU A 255 -2.15 -5.36 -4.54
CA LEU A 255 -2.22 -3.95 -4.91
C LEU A 255 -2.60 -3.72 -6.38
N SER A 256 -3.40 -4.62 -6.96
CA SER A 256 -4.01 -4.33 -8.27
C SER A 256 -5.08 -3.25 -8.17
N ASP A 257 -5.28 -2.54 -9.27
CA ASP A 257 -6.15 -1.37 -9.35
C ASP A 257 -6.98 -1.38 -10.65
N PRO A 258 -8.32 -1.28 -10.58
CA PRO A 258 -9.20 -1.35 -11.75
C PRO A 258 -9.05 -0.18 -12.73
N PHE A 259 -8.27 0.84 -12.40
CA PHE A 259 -8.03 2.01 -13.25
C PHE A 259 -6.56 2.18 -13.66
N SER A 260 -5.69 1.21 -13.35
CA SER A 260 -4.27 1.26 -13.68
C SER A 260 -3.75 -0.08 -14.17
N GLN A 261 -2.98 -0.03 -15.25
CA GLN A 261 -2.49 -1.23 -15.93
C GLN A 261 -1.65 -2.12 -15.02
N ASP A 262 -2.15 -3.33 -14.79
CA ASP A 262 -1.49 -4.39 -14.06
C ASP A 262 -1.07 -5.52 -14.99
N ILE A 263 0.09 -6.12 -14.70
CA ILE A 263 0.54 -7.33 -15.40
C ILE A 263 0.96 -8.35 -14.36
N PHE A 264 0.31 -9.52 -14.38
CA PHE A 264 0.66 -10.65 -13.54
C PHE A 264 1.51 -11.66 -14.31
N VAL A 265 2.69 -11.97 -13.77
CA VAL A 265 3.63 -12.94 -14.34
C VAL A 265 4.00 -13.98 -13.30
N GLU A 266 3.63 -15.23 -13.55
CA GLU A 266 4.13 -16.39 -12.81
C GLU A 266 5.48 -16.85 -13.37
N ILE A 267 6.45 -17.08 -12.48
CA ILE A 267 7.78 -17.58 -12.85
C ILE A 267 8.11 -18.86 -12.08
N ASP A 268 8.18 -19.95 -12.84
CA ASP A 268 8.65 -21.24 -12.34
C ASP A 268 10.16 -21.30 -12.08
N PHE A 269 10.54 -22.11 -11.10
CA PHE A 269 11.93 -22.47 -10.85
C PHE A 269 12.20 -23.95 -11.14
N MET A 270 13.33 -24.23 -11.78
CA MET A 270 13.73 -25.60 -12.13
C MET A 270 14.93 -26.06 -11.31
N ARG A 271 14.92 -27.34 -10.87
CA ARG A 271 16.11 -27.95 -10.27
C ARG A 271 17.07 -28.43 -11.35
N MET A 272 18.31 -27.96 -11.29
CA MET A 272 19.39 -28.46 -12.14
C MET A 272 19.76 -29.89 -11.71
N TRP A 273 19.51 -30.86 -12.59
CA TRP A 273 19.73 -32.30 -12.36
C TRP A 273 21.15 -32.65 -11.89
N ASN A 274 22.16 -31.96 -12.43
CA ASN A 274 23.57 -32.27 -12.22
C ASN A 274 24.25 -31.56 -11.04
N LEU A 275 23.63 -30.52 -10.47
CA LEU A 275 24.25 -29.66 -9.45
C LEU A 275 23.44 -29.57 -8.15
N ASN A 276 22.27 -30.21 -8.07
CA ASN A 276 21.31 -30.06 -6.97
C ASN A 276 21.06 -28.59 -6.60
N LYS A 277 21.16 -27.70 -7.61
CA LYS A 277 20.99 -26.25 -7.50
C LYS A 277 19.64 -25.88 -8.10
N MET A 278 18.91 -25.00 -7.43
CA MET A 278 17.67 -24.43 -7.95
C MET A 278 18.02 -23.26 -8.87
N CYS A 279 17.52 -23.28 -10.10
CA CYS A 279 17.53 -22.15 -11.00
C CYS A 279 16.26 -21.35 -10.71
N SER A 280 16.42 -20.22 -10.02
CA SER A 280 15.35 -19.28 -9.70
C SER A 280 15.59 -17.96 -10.42
N PHE A 281 14.54 -17.16 -10.57
CA PHE A 281 14.65 -15.83 -11.15
C PHE A 281 15.48 -14.92 -10.24
N PRO A 282 16.60 -14.33 -10.72
CA PRO A 282 17.44 -13.49 -9.87
C PRO A 282 16.73 -12.20 -9.48
N GLU A 283 16.87 -11.77 -8.23
CA GLU A 283 16.22 -10.57 -7.70
C GLU A 283 16.60 -9.28 -8.44
N LYS A 284 17.89 -9.14 -8.80
CA LYS A 284 18.33 -8.05 -9.67
C LYS A 284 17.66 -8.06 -11.06
N SER A 285 17.27 -9.23 -11.56
CA SER A 285 16.52 -9.32 -12.83
C SER A 285 15.08 -8.88 -12.66
N LYS A 286 14.41 -9.26 -11.54
CA LYS A 286 13.08 -8.70 -11.18
C LYS A 286 13.10 -7.18 -11.19
N TYR A 287 14.05 -6.61 -10.46
CA TYR A 287 14.25 -5.17 -10.36
C TYR A 287 14.40 -4.47 -11.71
N LEU A 288 15.21 -5.04 -12.62
CA LEU A 288 15.40 -4.46 -13.95
C LEU A 288 14.13 -4.50 -14.80
N VAL A 289 13.29 -5.52 -14.63
CA VAL A 289 12.02 -5.64 -15.34
C VAL A 289 10.99 -4.69 -14.73
N TRP A 290 10.82 -4.65 -13.40
CA TRP A 290 9.95 -3.68 -12.72
C TRP A 290 10.22 -2.25 -13.17
N ARG A 291 11.49 -1.83 -13.14
CA ARG A 291 11.89 -0.49 -13.63
C ARG A 291 11.52 -0.21 -15.08
N ALA A 292 11.49 -1.23 -15.93
CA ALA A 292 11.12 -1.04 -17.32
C ALA A 292 9.62 -0.73 -17.46
N PHE A 293 8.78 -1.40 -16.67
CA PHE A 293 7.33 -1.21 -16.68
C PHE A 293 6.90 0.04 -15.90
N ALA A 294 7.54 0.35 -14.77
CA ALA A 294 7.28 1.57 -14.00
C ALA A 294 7.44 2.85 -14.84
N LYS A 295 8.38 2.88 -15.80
CA LYS A 295 8.56 4.01 -16.75
C LYS A 295 7.35 4.26 -17.65
N HIS A 296 6.48 3.27 -17.77
CA HIS A 296 5.28 3.28 -18.58
C HIS A 296 4.02 3.28 -17.73
N ASN A 297 4.16 3.50 -16.42
CA ASN A 297 3.03 3.52 -15.49
C ASN A 297 2.26 2.18 -15.45
N ILE A 298 2.99 1.08 -15.61
CA ILE A 298 2.44 -0.28 -15.55
C ILE A 298 3.00 -0.94 -14.30
N THR A 299 2.12 -1.44 -13.46
CA THR A 299 2.49 -2.21 -12.27
C THR A 299 2.66 -3.68 -12.66
N LEU A 300 3.86 -4.21 -12.42
CA LEU A 300 4.18 -5.60 -12.76
C LEU A 300 4.27 -6.45 -11.50
N HIS A 301 3.36 -7.41 -11.37
CA HIS A 301 3.29 -8.39 -10.30
C HIS A 301 4.02 -9.67 -10.70
N ILE A 302 5.12 -9.99 -10.02
CA ILE A 302 5.93 -11.18 -10.32
C ILE A 302 5.78 -12.23 -9.23
N ASP A 303 5.02 -13.30 -9.50
CA ASP A 303 4.92 -14.45 -8.62
C ASP A 303 6.10 -15.40 -8.84
N ASP A 304 7.00 -15.52 -7.87
CA ASP A 304 8.05 -16.55 -7.85
C ASP A 304 7.76 -17.70 -6.87
N GLY A 305 6.48 -17.93 -6.60
CA GLY A 305 5.95 -18.92 -5.66
C GLY A 305 5.66 -18.36 -4.26
N CYS A 306 5.51 -17.05 -4.14
CA CYS A 306 5.21 -16.38 -2.87
C CYS A 306 3.87 -15.63 -2.86
N MET A 307 3.19 -15.51 -4.00
CA MET A 307 1.84 -14.98 -4.05
C MET A 307 0.80 -16.06 -3.68
N GLY A 308 1.16 -17.34 -3.58
CA GLY A 308 0.30 -18.39 -3.03
C GLY A 308 -0.59 -19.10 -4.06
N GLY A 309 -0.37 -18.82 -5.35
CA GLY A 309 -0.59 -19.76 -6.46
C GLY A 309 0.75 -20.36 -6.89
N GLY A 310 0.75 -21.50 -7.58
CA GLY A 310 1.95 -22.06 -8.21
C GLY A 310 2.82 -22.97 -7.33
N GLY A 311 2.69 -24.29 -7.55
CA GLY A 311 3.52 -25.34 -6.97
C GLY A 311 3.17 -26.73 -7.49
#